data_AF-A0A080ZP24-F1
#
_entry.id   AF-A0A080ZP24-F1
#
_cell.length_a   1.000
_cell.length_b   1.000
_cell.length_c   1.000
_cell.angle_alpha   90.00
_cell.angle_beta   90.00
_cell.angle_gamma   90.00
#
_symmetry.space_group_name_H-M   'P 1'
#
loop_
_entity.id
_entity.type
_entity.pdbx_description
1 polymer ?
#
loop_
_entity_poly.entity_id
_entity_poly.type
_entity_poly.pdbx_seq_one_letter_code
_entity_poly.pdbx_strand_id
1 'polypeptide(L)'
;MESTRRYTKLPPVCRNTLRANMESVTKAGEKKIADEMPDKFGLLLDGWSHGTEHYLGVFACYETPSGPQYPLLSLAPIVVDSAGRFDAETHMAALAAFLPFLERNYLTASFWSETIVQ
;
A
#
# COMPACT_ATOMS: atom_id res chain seq x y z
N MET A 1 -19.97 0.52 -21.42
CA MET A 1 -20.59 0.19 -20.11
C MET A 1 -21.15 -1.23 -20.08
N GLU A 2 -21.76 -1.73 -21.17
CA GLU A 2 -22.23 -3.14 -21.29
C GLU A 2 -21.12 -4.18 -21.03
N SER A 3 -19.90 -3.91 -21.49
CA SER A 3 -18.76 -4.82 -21.39
C SER A 3 -18.38 -5.15 -19.95
N THR A 4 -18.40 -4.16 -19.05
CA THR A 4 -18.04 -4.33 -17.63
C THR A 4 -19.12 -5.08 -16.84
N ARG A 5 -20.39 -4.99 -17.26
CA ARG A 5 -21.53 -5.68 -16.59
C ARG A 5 -21.43 -7.19 -16.68
N ARG A 6 -20.82 -7.73 -17.74
CA ARG A 6 -20.60 -9.17 -17.89
C ARG A 6 -19.69 -9.76 -16.80
N TYR A 7 -18.82 -8.92 -16.20
CA TYR A 7 -17.81 -9.36 -15.22
C TYR A 7 -18.22 -9.11 -13.76
N THR A 8 -19.44 -8.62 -13.49
CA THR A 8 -19.89 -8.37 -12.12
C THR A 8 -21.29 -8.91 -11.86
N LYS A 9 -21.47 -9.58 -10.72
CA LYS A 9 -22.77 -10.01 -10.20
C LYS A 9 -23.43 -8.94 -9.32
N LEU A 10 -22.78 -7.80 -9.13
CA LEU A 10 -23.31 -6.74 -8.29
C LEU A 10 -24.49 -6.04 -8.98
N PRO A 11 -25.54 -5.66 -8.22
CA PRO A 11 -26.60 -4.82 -8.75
C PRO A 11 -26.02 -3.50 -9.28
N PRO A 12 -26.69 -2.85 -10.25
CA PRO A 12 -26.21 -1.58 -10.77
C PRO A 12 -26.09 -0.57 -9.62
N VAL A 13 -24.92 0.05 -9.52
CA VAL A 13 -24.57 0.99 -8.46
C VAL A 13 -24.07 2.28 -9.12
N CYS A 14 -24.48 3.43 -8.59
CA CYS A 14 -23.99 4.69 -9.13
C CYS A 14 -22.54 4.91 -8.71
N ARG A 15 -21.80 5.71 -9.49
CA ARG A 15 -20.38 6.01 -9.22
C ARG A 15 -20.14 6.53 -7.81
N ASN A 16 -21.02 7.40 -7.31
CA ASN A 16 -20.87 8.02 -6.00
C ASN A 16 -21.04 7.00 -4.87
N THR A 17 -22.04 6.12 -4.95
CA THR A 17 -22.25 5.04 -3.98
C THR A 17 -21.12 4.02 -4.04
N LEU A 18 -20.66 3.65 -5.24
CA LEU A 18 -19.52 2.74 -5.39
C LEU A 18 -18.27 3.30 -4.72
N ARG A 19 -17.96 4.57 -4.96
CA ARG A 19 -16.82 5.26 -4.33
C ARG A 19 -16.96 5.29 -2.80
N ALA A 20 -18.12 5.68 -2.27
CA ALA A 20 -18.34 5.71 -0.82
C ALA A 20 -18.20 4.32 -0.18
N ASN A 21 -18.67 3.27 -0.86
CA ASN A 21 -18.50 1.89 -0.40
C ASN A 21 -17.04 1.46 -0.43
N MET A 22 -16.29 1.78 -1.50
CA MET A 22 -14.86 1.52 -1.58
C MET A 22 -14.09 2.22 -0.46
N GLU A 23 -14.35 3.51 -0.23
CA GLU A 23 -13.75 4.26 0.89
C GLU A 23 -14.08 3.64 2.25
N SER A 24 -15.31 3.15 2.44
CA SER A 24 -15.73 2.48 3.68
C SER A 24 -15.01 1.14 3.88
N VAL A 25 -14.84 0.37 2.80
CA VAL A 25 -14.08 -0.90 2.83
C VAL A 25 -12.60 -0.64 3.10
N THR A 26 -12.02 0.39 2.48
CA THR A 26 -10.62 0.79 2.73
C THR A 26 -10.41 1.12 4.20
N LYS A 27 -11.25 1.98 4.81
CA LYS A 27 -11.15 2.32 6.24
C LYS A 27 -11.29 1.10 7.15
N ALA A 28 -12.20 0.19 6.82
CA ALA A 28 -12.35 -1.06 7.59
C ALA A 28 -11.11 -1.95 7.47
N GLY A 29 -10.48 -2.01 6.28
CA GLY A 29 -9.23 -2.70 6.03
C GLY A 29 -8.05 -2.09 6.79
N GLU A 30 -7.89 -0.76 6.72
CA GLU A 30 -6.88 0.00 7.45
C GLU A 30 -6.96 -0.27 8.96
N LYS A 31 -8.17 -0.17 9.53
CA LYS A 31 -8.42 -0.47 10.95
C LYS A 31 -8.03 -1.91 11.29
N LYS A 32 -8.46 -2.88 10.50
CA LYS A 32 -8.15 -4.29 10.74
C LYS A 32 -6.64 -4.55 10.71
N ILE A 33 -5.95 -4.01 9.71
CA ILE A 33 -4.50 -4.12 9.61
C ILE A 33 -3.82 -3.46 10.81
N ALA A 34 -4.26 -2.27 11.23
CA ALA A 34 -3.71 -1.58 12.38
C ALA A 34 -3.91 -2.36 13.70
N ASP A 35 -5.07 -2.99 13.87
CA ASP A 35 -5.43 -3.81 15.05
C ASP A 35 -4.62 -5.13 15.10
N GLU A 36 -4.31 -5.73 13.94
CA GLU A 36 -3.56 -7.00 13.84
C GLU A 36 -2.04 -6.82 13.84
N MET A 37 -1.56 -5.65 13.39
CA MET A 37 -0.14 -5.41 13.20
C MET A 37 0.57 -5.17 14.54
N PRO A 38 1.68 -5.88 14.81
CA PRO A 38 2.45 -5.67 16.02
C PRO A 38 3.10 -4.28 16.05
N ASP A 39 3.46 -3.82 17.25
CA ASP A 39 4.19 -2.55 17.42
C ASP A 39 5.56 -2.54 16.77
N LYS A 40 6.11 -3.72 16.44
CA LYS A 40 7.36 -3.89 15.70
C LYS A 40 7.12 -4.75 14.47
N PHE A 41 7.38 -4.18 13.31
CA PHE A 41 7.26 -4.82 12.00
C PHE A 41 8.36 -4.29 11.08
N GLY A 42 8.70 -5.07 10.06
CA GLY A 42 9.54 -4.65 8.95
C GLY A 42 8.71 -4.06 7.81
N LEU A 43 9.37 -3.36 6.89
CA LEU A 43 8.76 -2.85 5.66
C LEU A 43 9.36 -3.57 4.45
N LEU A 44 8.52 -4.09 3.58
CA LEU A 44 8.92 -4.62 2.27
C LEU A 44 8.47 -3.65 1.18
N LEU A 45 9.38 -3.30 0.29
CA LEU A 45 9.15 -2.37 -0.81
C LEU A 45 9.20 -3.13 -2.14
N ASP A 46 8.17 -2.97 -2.96
CA ASP A 46 8.11 -3.53 -4.30
C ASP A 46 7.92 -2.40 -5.31
N GLY A 47 8.99 -2.09 -6.06
CA GLY A 47 9.00 -1.06 -7.08
C GLY A 47 8.85 -1.67 -8.47
N TRP A 48 7.84 -1.26 -9.23
CA TRP A 48 7.68 -1.69 -10.63
C TRP A 48 7.33 -0.53 -11.55
N SER A 49 7.46 -0.78 -12.85
CA SER A 49 7.19 0.22 -13.89
C SER A 49 6.15 -0.32 -14.86
N HIS A 50 5.15 0.48 -15.21
CA HIS A 50 4.17 0.16 -16.24
C HIS A 50 3.98 1.37 -17.16
N GLY A 51 4.45 1.25 -18.40
CA GLY A 51 4.48 2.38 -19.33
C GLY A 51 5.47 3.45 -18.86
N THR A 52 4.97 4.68 -18.71
CA THR A 52 5.76 5.83 -18.20
C THR A 52 5.62 6.02 -16.69
N GLU A 53 4.78 5.21 -16.04
CA GLU A 53 4.49 5.33 -14.62
C GLU A 53 5.26 4.30 -13.82
N HIS A 54 5.64 4.74 -12.64
CA HIS A 54 6.47 4.02 -11.71
C HIS A 54 5.71 3.88 -10.41
N TYR A 55 5.58 2.66 -9.94
CA TYR A 55 4.76 2.30 -8.80
C TYR A 55 5.62 1.79 -7.67
N LEU A 56 5.20 2.10 -6.45
CA LEU A 56 5.76 1.54 -5.24
C LEU A 56 4.66 0.93 -4.40
N GLY A 57 4.74 -0.38 -4.24
CA GLY A 57 4.04 -1.14 -3.21
C GLY A 57 4.85 -1.09 -1.91
N VAL A 58 4.17 -0.80 -0.81
CA VAL A 58 4.73 -0.85 0.55
C VAL A 58 3.93 -1.87 1.35
N PHE A 59 4.61 -2.86 1.90
CA PHE A 59 4.01 -3.93 2.70
C PHE A 59 4.60 -3.92 4.12
N ALA A 60 3.81 -4.31 5.12
CA ALA A 60 4.38 -4.71 6.40
C ALA A 60 4.95 -6.13 6.26
N CYS A 61 5.93 -6.48 7.08
CA CYS A 61 6.44 -7.83 7.22
C CYS A 61 6.56 -8.14 8.72
N TYR A 62 5.85 -9.15 9.19
CA TYR A 62 5.93 -9.60 10.58
C TYR A 62 5.53 -11.06 10.72
N GLU A 63 6.03 -11.71 11.76
CA GLU A 63 5.72 -13.10 12.08
C GLU A 63 4.49 -13.22 12.98
N THR A 64 3.68 -14.26 12.74
CA THR A 64 2.56 -14.66 13.60
C THR A 64 2.65 -16.16 13.89
N PRO A 65 1.91 -16.70 14.88
CA PRO A 65 1.84 -18.14 15.09
C PRO A 65 1.35 -18.94 13.85
N SER A 66 0.63 -18.28 12.94
CA SER A 66 0.18 -18.83 11.66
C SER A 66 1.19 -18.69 10.51
N GLY A 67 2.35 -18.09 10.76
CA GLY A 67 3.39 -17.80 9.76
C GLY A 67 3.52 -16.32 9.43
N PRO A 68 4.39 -15.97 8.46
CA PRO A 68 4.68 -14.58 8.12
C PRO A 68 3.48 -13.90 7.46
N GLN A 69 3.29 -12.63 7.77
CA GLN A 69 2.24 -11.78 7.24
C GLN A 69 2.83 -10.65 6.41
N TYR A 70 2.17 -10.35 5.29
CA TYR A 70 2.58 -9.32 4.33
C TYR A 70 1.42 -8.43 3.86
N PRO A 71 0.72 -7.72 4.77
CA PRO A 71 -0.37 -6.86 4.34
C PRO A 71 0.16 -5.67 3.53
N LEU A 72 -0.50 -5.39 2.41
CA LEU A 72 -0.25 -4.19 1.60
C LEU A 72 -0.72 -2.95 2.37
N LEU A 73 0.17 -1.99 2.56
CA LEU A 73 -0.08 -0.76 3.29
C LEU A 73 -0.31 0.43 2.38
N SER A 74 0.42 0.49 1.27
CA SER A 74 0.29 1.56 0.29
C SER A 74 0.64 1.04 -1.10
N LEU A 75 -0.09 1.52 -2.09
CA LEU A 75 0.25 1.37 -3.49
C LEU A 75 0.02 2.72 -4.16
N ALA A 76 1.10 3.39 -4.54
CA ALA A 76 1.03 4.69 -5.17
C ALA A 76 2.00 4.79 -6.34
N PRO A 77 1.64 5.55 -7.39
CA PRO A 77 2.62 6.00 -8.36
C PRO A 77 3.61 6.95 -7.67
N ILE A 78 4.90 6.72 -7.86
CA ILE A 78 5.94 7.68 -7.52
C ILE A 78 6.00 8.68 -8.67
N VAL A 79 5.78 9.96 -8.35
CA VAL A 79 6.04 11.05 -9.29
C VAL A 79 7.54 11.12 -9.51
N VAL A 80 7.99 10.56 -10.63
CA VAL A 80 9.36 10.75 -11.08
C VAL A 80 9.51 12.19 -11.53
N ASP A 81 10.46 12.91 -10.94
CA ASP A 81 10.75 14.26 -11.37
C ASP A 81 11.17 14.28 -12.85
N SER A 82 11.17 15.45 -13.49
CA SER A 82 11.57 15.58 -14.89
C SER A 82 13.03 15.15 -15.17
N ALA A 83 13.82 14.87 -14.13
CA ALA A 83 15.18 14.35 -14.23
C ALA A 83 15.25 12.81 -14.15
N GLY A 84 14.11 12.11 -14.03
CA GLY A 84 14.10 10.66 -13.98
C GLY A 84 14.59 10.09 -12.64
N ARG A 85 14.71 10.92 -11.60
CA ARG A 85 15.40 10.50 -10.37
C ARG A 85 14.49 9.65 -9.49
N PHE A 86 15.03 8.50 -9.15
CA PHE A 86 14.48 7.48 -8.25
C PHE A 86 15.41 7.28 -7.07
N ASP A 87 15.84 8.38 -6.48
CA ASP A 87 16.76 8.34 -5.35
C ASP A 87 16.06 7.91 -4.06
N ALA A 88 16.87 7.63 -3.04
CA ALA A 88 16.38 7.25 -1.72
C ALA A 88 15.49 8.34 -1.09
N GLU A 89 15.72 9.62 -1.43
CA GLU A 89 14.95 10.75 -0.91
C GLU A 89 13.50 10.72 -1.42
N THR A 90 13.31 10.42 -2.71
CA THR A 90 11.98 10.27 -3.32
C THR A 90 11.21 9.09 -2.70
N HIS A 91 11.89 7.97 -2.44
CA HIS A 91 11.29 6.82 -1.74
C HIS A 91 10.93 7.16 -0.29
N MET A 92 11.80 7.89 0.41
CA MET A 92 11.55 8.32 1.79
C MET A 92 10.38 9.31 1.87
N ALA A 93 10.23 10.21 0.90
CA ALA A 93 9.09 11.11 0.80
C ALA A 93 7.78 10.35 0.53
N ALA A 94 7.80 9.35 -0.35
CA ALA A 94 6.66 8.47 -0.58
C ALA A 94 6.28 7.68 0.68
N LEU A 95 7.28 7.18 1.43
CA LEU A 95 7.06 6.51 2.71
C LEU A 95 6.50 7.47 3.77
N ALA A 96 7.03 8.68 3.84
CA ALA A 96 6.59 9.73 4.75
C ALA A 96 5.12 10.12 4.57
N ALA A 97 4.69 10.21 3.32
CA ALA A 97 3.33 10.58 2.99
C ALA A 97 2.31 9.52 3.44
N PHE A 98 2.72 8.25 3.54
CA PHE A 98 1.79 7.14 3.79
C PHE A 98 1.66 6.76 5.28
N LEU A 99 2.74 6.83 6.07
CA LEU A 99 2.73 6.36 7.47
C LEU A 99 1.63 6.96 8.36
N PRO A 100 1.25 8.25 8.22
CA PRO A 100 0.14 8.82 9.00
C PRO A 100 -1.20 8.11 8.81
N PHE A 101 -1.46 7.47 7.66
CA PHE A 101 -2.72 6.74 7.42
C PHE A 101 -2.85 5.47 8.26
N LEU A 102 -1.75 4.94 8.78
CA LEU A 102 -1.75 3.78 9.68
C LEU A 102 -1.76 4.16 11.17
N GLU A 103 -1.85 5.46 11.49
CA GLU A 103 -1.61 5.98 12.85
C GLU A 103 -0.22 5.55 13.40
N ARG A 104 0.73 5.24 12.52
CA ARG A 104 2.10 4.84 12.87
C ARG A 104 3.10 5.92 12.50
N ASN A 105 4.28 5.86 13.10
CA ASN A 105 5.41 6.72 12.76
C ASN A 105 6.70 5.89 12.60
N TYR A 106 7.76 6.52 12.09
CA TYR A 106 9.07 5.89 11.90
C TYR A 106 9.69 5.33 13.19
N LEU A 107 9.20 5.75 14.37
CA LEU A 107 9.71 5.29 15.67
C LEU A 107 9.10 3.95 16.10
N THR A 108 7.99 3.55 15.46
CA THR A 108 7.34 2.23 15.65
C THR A 108 7.77 1.20 14.60
N ALA A 109 8.15 1.64 13.41
CA ALA A 109 8.68 0.73 12.38
C ALA A 109 10.15 0.43 12.66
N SER A 110 10.51 -0.86 12.75
CA SER A 110 11.91 -1.27 12.81
C SER A 110 12.35 -1.59 11.38
N PHE A 111 13.25 -0.78 10.81
CA PHE A 111 13.73 -1.00 9.44
C PHE A 111 14.71 -2.18 9.44
N TRP A 112 14.20 -3.38 9.20
CA TRP A 112 15.03 -4.55 8.95
C TRP A 112 15.27 -4.64 7.43
N SER A 113 16.36 -4.03 6.98
CA SER A 113 16.86 -4.23 5.62
C SER A 113 17.57 -5.58 5.56
N GLU A 114 16.83 -6.65 5.24
CA GLU A 114 17.44 -7.76 4.51
C GLU A 114 17.13 -7.55 3.04
N THR A 115 18.17 -7.18 2.29
CA THR A 115 18.13 -7.15 0.83
C THR A 115 17.75 -8.56 0.36
N ILE A 116 16.51 -8.76 -0.10
CA ILE A 116 16.24 -9.89 -1.00
C ILE A 116 16.87 -9.49 -2.33
N VAL A 117 18.15 -9.82 -2.45
CA VAL A 117 18.82 -9.89 -3.76
C VAL A 117 18.05 -10.94 -4.54
N GLN A 118 17.34 -10.51 -5.58
CA GLN A 118 16.92 -11.43 -6.64
C GLN A 118 18.15 -11.90 -7.41
#